data_AF-A0A6N0JJA3-F1
#
_entry.id   AF-A0A6N0JJA3-F1
#
_cell.length_a   1.000
_cell.length_b   1.000
_cell.length_c   1.000
_cell.angle_alpha   90.00
_cell.angle_beta   90.00
_cell.angle_gamma   90.00
#
_symmetry.space_group_name_H-M   'P 1'
#
loop_
_entity.id
_entity.type
_entity.pdbx_description
1 polymer ?
#
loop_
_entity_poly.entity_id
_entity_poly.type
_entity_poly.pdbx_seq_one_letter_code
_entity_poly.pdbx_strand_id
1 'polypeptide(L)'
;MKVVRKGGTEKLQATLKDVGGKQIRVGFFPEAKYPDGTPVAYVAAIQEYGYPQGNIPARPFMRPTAEQKKAEWGRQIAGAMRGAIDGKVDVGQAFEALGARSAGDIARTISLLTTPPLKKTTLEARQARKKTPGVSKKPLVDTGQMIQSVSHVVEDKS
;
A
#
# COMPACT_ATOMS: atom_id res chain seq x y z
N MET A 1 8.57 48.85 6.00
CA MET A 1 9.68 47.87 5.92
C MET A 1 9.15 46.57 5.34
N LYS A 2 9.54 46.21 4.12
CA LYS A 2 9.15 44.95 3.47
C LYS A 2 10.32 43.98 3.70
N VAL A 3 10.25 43.17 4.75
CA VAL A 3 11.30 42.17 5.06
C VAL A 3 11.15 41.02 4.09
N VAL A 4 11.69 41.18 2.88
CA VAL A 4 11.78 40.07 1.92
C VAL A 4 12.98 39.23 2.34
N ARG A 5 12.72 38.16 3.09
CA ARG A 5 13.73 37.14 3.42
C ARG A 5 14.05 36.34 2.15
N LYS A 6 14.97 36.85 1.30
CA LYS A 6 15.44 36.19 0.07
C LYS A 6 15.79 34.70 0.26
N GLY A 7 16.47 34.36 1.36
CA GLY A 7 16.83 32.97 1.66
C GLY A 7 15.67 32.05 2.07
N GLY A 8 14.53 32.60 2.51
CA GLY A 8 13.34 31.81 2.84
C GLY A 8 12.55 31.40 1.59
N THR A 9 12.51 32.28 0.58
CA THR A 9 11.85 32.02 -0.70
C THR A 9 12.60 31.01 -1.57
N GLU A 10 13.93 31.04 -1.56
CA GLU A 10 14.76 30.08 -2.32
C GLU A 10 14.67 28.67 -1.73
N LYS A 11 14.72 28.55 -0.39
CA LYS A 11 14.49 27.27 0.30
C LYS A 11 13.10 26.73 0.04
N LEU A 12 12.07 27.59 0.12
CA LEU A 12 10.70 27.20 -0.19
C LEU A 12 10.56 26.69 -1.63
N GLN A 13 11.14 27.37 -2.62
CA GLN A 13 11.12 26.93 -4.01
C GLN A 13 11.87 25.61 -4.22
N ALA A 14 13.03 25.43 -3.57
CA ALA A 14 13.79 24.19 -3.63
C ALA A 14 13.00 23.02 -3.02
N THR A 15 12.42 23.21 -1.83
CA THR A 15 11.55 22.21 -1.18
C THR A 15 10.32 21.89 -2.03
N LEU A 16 9.65 22.90 -2.60
CA LEU A 16 8.49 22.67 -3.47
C LEU A 16 8.87 21.91 -4.74
N LYS A 17 10.05 22.17 -5.31
CA LYS A 17 10.54 21.45 -6.48
C LYS A 17 10.90 19.99 -6.14
N ASP A 18 11.55 19.77 -5.01
CA ASP A 18 11.93 18.43 -4.53
C ASP A 18 10.69 17.59 -4.19
N VAL A 19 9.73 18.18 -3.47
CA VAL A 19 8.46 17.53 -3.13
C VAL A 19 7.59 17.31 -4.38
N GLY A 20 7.47 18.30 -5.25
CA GLY A 20 6.65 18.24 -6.46
C GLY A 20 7.21 17.28 -7.51
N GLY A 21 8.51 17.01 -7.43
CA GLY A 21 9.24 16.06 -8.26
C GLY A 21 9.26 14.64 -7.71
N LYS A 22 8.60 14.33 -6.58
CA LYS A 22 8.55 12.98 -6.01
C LYS A 22 7.15 12.41 -5.99
N GLN A 23 7.04 11.09 -6.13
CA GLN A 23 5.81 10.34 -5.99
C GLN A 23 6.02 9.08 -5.16
N ILE A 24 4.96 8.67 -4.46
CA ILE A 24 4.94 7.45 -3.66
C ILE A 24 4.10 6.43 -4.42
N ARG A 25 4.68 5.27 -4.70
CA ARG A 25 3.97 4.12 -5.25
C ARG A 25 3.82 3.07 -4.17
N VAL A 26 2.62 2.52 -4.04
CA VAL A 26 2.28 1.54 -3.00
C VAL A 26 1.58 0.36 -3.65
N GLY A 27 2.00 -0.85 -3.33
CA GLY A 27 1.42 -2.05 -3.91
C GLY A 27 2.36 -3.24 -3.87
N PHE A 28 2.32 -4.05 -4.93
CA PHE A 28 3.08 -5.28 -5.08
C PHE A 28 4.13 -5.10 -6.18
N PHE A 29 5.39 -5.30 -5.83
CA PHE A 29 6.51 -5.05 -6.73
C PHE A 29 7.06 -6.36 -7.33
N PRO A 30 7.78 -6.31 -8.46
CA PRO A 30 8.22 -7.48 -9.23
C PRO A 30 9.06 -8.50 -8.44
N GLU A 31 9.72 -8.05 -7.38
CA GLU A 31 10.55 -8.85 -6.48
C GLU A 31 9.70 -9.81 -5.64
N ALA A 32 8.42 -9.48 -5.40
CA ALA A 32 7.52 -10.31 -4.62
C ALA A 32 6.94 -11.46 -5.46
N LYS A 33 7.44 -12.68 -5.22
CA LYS A 33 6.98 -13.93 -5.87
C LYS A 33 6.66 -15.02 -4.85
N TYR A 34 5.68 -15.86 -5.16
CA TYR A 34 5.43 -17.12 -4.46
C TYR A 34 6.57 -18.12 -4.69
N PRO A 35 6.72 -19.17 -3.85
CA PRO A 35 7.78 -20.17 -4.01
C PRO A 35 7.78 -20.90 -5.37
N ASP A 36 6.63 -20.95 -6.05
CA ASP A 36 6.46 -21.50 -7.39
C ASP A 36 6.83 -20.52 -8.52
N GLY A 37 7.30 -19.32 -8.18
CA GLY A 37 7.67 -18.26 -9.12
C GLY A 37 6.51 -17.35 -9.53
N THR A 38 5.28 -17.62 -9.10
CA THR A 38 4.11 -16.80 -9.44
C THR A 38 4.28 -15.37 -8.87
N PRO A 39 4.15 -14.30 -9.68
CA PRO A 39 4.21 -12.93 -9.18
C PRO A 39 3.07 -12.64 -8.20
N VAL A 40 3.38 -12.03 -7.05
CA VAL A 40 2.35 -11.67 -6.07
C VAL A 40 1.41 -10.61 -6.63
N ALA A 41 1.94 -9.66 -7.41
CA ALA A 41 1.15 -8.63 -8.10
C ALA A 41 0.08 -9.23 -9.03
N TYR A 42 0.40 -10.34 -9.71
CA TYR A 42 -0.55 -11.04 -10.57
C TYR A 42 -1.74 -11.61 -9.77
N VAL A 43 -1.45 -12.31 -8.67
CA VAL A 43 -2.48 -12.85 -7.77
C VAL A 43 -3.30 -11.71 -7.15
N ALA A 44 -2.64 -10.64 -6.70
CA ALA A 44 -3.29 -9.48 -6.11
C ALA A 44 -4.27 -8.81 -7.09
N ALA A 45 -3.90 -8.67 -8.36
CA ALA A 45 -4.78 -8.11 -9.39
C ALA A 45 -6.03 -8.97 -9.61
N ILE A 46 -5.88 -10.30 -9.70
CA ILE A 46 -7.01 -11.22 -9.79
C ILE A 46 -7.94 -11.09 -8.59
N GLN A 47 -7.39 -10.90 -7.39
CA GLN A 47 -8.21 -10.76 -6.18
C GLN A 47 -8.88 -9.38 -6.11
N GLU A 48 -8.21 -8.30 -6.50
CA GLU A 48 -8.77 -6.93 -6.50
C GLU A 48 -9.93 -6.77 -7.48
N TYR A 49 -9.81 -7.35 -8.68
CA TYR A 49 -10.78 -7.19 -9.78
C TYR A 49 -11.72 -8.38 -9.97
N GLY A 50 -11.37 -9.54 -9.41
CA GLY A 50 -12.05 -10.80 -9.71
C GLY A 50 -11.61 -11.39 -11.05
N TYR A 51 -11.89 -12.68 -11.22
CA TYR A 51 -11.68 -13.39 -12.48
C TYR A 51 -12.89 -14.29 -12.76
N PRO A 52 -13.91 -13.77 -13.49
CA PRO A 52 -15.16 -14.48 -13.73
C PRO A 52 -14.99 -15.82 -14.44
N GLN A 53 -14.08 -15.90 -15.43
CA GLN A 53 -13.79 -17.13 -16.16
C GLN A 53 -13.27 -18.26 -15.26
N GLY A 54 -12.52 -17.92 -14.20
CA GLY A 54 -12.07 -18.86 -13.19
C GLY A 54 -12.99 -18.97 -11.97
N ASN A 55 -14.17 -18.34 -12.00
CA ASN A 55 -15.13 -18.31 -10.89
C ASN A 55 -14.49 -17.82 -9.56
N ILE A 56 -13.62 -16.80 -9.68
CA ILE A 56 -12.97 -16.09 -8.58
C ILE A 56 -13.70 -14.75 -8.41
N PRO A 57 -14.42 -14.52 -7.30
CA PRO A 57 -15.11 -13.26 -7.10
C PRO A 57 -14.12 -12.14 -6.71
N ALA A 58 -14.46 -10.91 -7.07
CA ALA A 58 -13.66 -9.74 -6.69
C ALA A 58 -13.68 -9.52 -5.17
N ARG A 59 -12.52 -9.19 -4.63
CA ARG A 59 -12.23 -8.88 -3.23
C ARG A 59 -11.45 -7.57 -3.22
N PRO A 60 -12.10 -6.42 -3.47
CA PRO A 60 -11.42 -5.14 -3.56
C PRO A 60 -10.84 -4.76 -2.19
N PHE A 61 -9.55 -4.43 -2.15
CA PHE A 61 -8.83 -4.01 -0.96
C PHE A 61 -7.98 -2.75 -1.22
N MET A 62 -7.42 -2.55 -2.42
CA MET A 62 -6.59 -1.37 -2.71
C MET A 62 -7.44 -0.12 -2.92
N ARG A 63 -8.39 -0.17 -3.86
CA ARG A 63 -9.28 0.96 -4.22
C ARG A 63 -10.06 1.50 -3.01
N PRO A 64 -10.79 0.67 -2.23
CA PRO A 64 -11.52 1.17 -1.08
C PRO A 64 -10.60 1.73 0.01
N THR A 65 -9.41 1.16 0.20
CA THR A 65 -8.43 1.70 1.17
C THR A 65 -7.97 3.08 0.73
N ALA A 66 -7.60 3.24 -0.54
CA ALA A 66 -7.18 4.53 -1.09
C ALA A 66 -8.28 5.57 -0.94
N GLU A 67 -9.53 5.24 -1.24
CA GLU A 67 -10.67 6.15 -1.09
C GLU A 67 -10.92 6.58 0.36
N GLN A 68 -10.81 5.64 1.30
CA GLN A 68 -11.01 5.91 2.73
C GLN A 68 -9.84 6.70 3.34
N LYS A 69 -8.61 6.43 2.90
CA LYS A 69 -7.39 6.97 3.50
C LYS A 69 -6.80 8.19 2.79
N LYS A 70 -7.21 8.50 1.56
CA LYS A 70 -6.69 9.65 0.79
C LYS A 70 -6.64 10.97 1.57
N ALA A 71 -7.66 11.25 2.38
CA ALA A 71 -7.72 12.47 3.17
C ALA A 71 -6.73 12.45 4.35
N GLU A 72 -6.52 11.29 4.98
CA GLU A 72 -5.53 11.10 6.06
C GLU A 72 -4.12 11.23 5.50
N TRP A 73 -3.81 10.51 4.42
CA TRP A 73 -2.52 10.58 3.74
C TRP A 73 -2.23 12.01 3.23
N GLY A 74 -3.21 12.68 2.64
CA GLY A 74 -3.07 14.07 2.18
C GLY A 74 -2.74 15.04 3.32
N ARG A 75 -3.34 14.86 4.51
CA ARG A 75 -2.99 15.66 5.70
C ARG A 75 -1.57 15.38 6.18
N GLN A 76 -1.12 14.13 6.14
CA GLN A 76 0.24 13.75 6.52
C GLN A 76 1.28 14.37 5.58
N ILE A 77 1.04 14.34 4.26
CA ILE A 77 1.89 15.03 3.29
C ILE A 77 1.94 16.53 3.57
N ALA A 78 0.78 17.16 3.77
CA ALA A 78 0.73 18.60 4.03
C ALA A 78 1.48 18.99 5.32
N GLY A 79 1.39 18.15 6.36
CA GLY A 79 2.15 18.33 7.60
C GLY A 79 3.66 18.16 7.38
N ALA A 80 4.07 17.12 6.65
CA ALA A 80 5.46 16.87 6.29
C ALA A 80 6.07 18.03 5.48
N MET A 81 5.33 18.54 4.48
CA MET A 81 5.76 19.70 3.69
C MET A 81 5.97 20.94 4.56
N ARG A 82 5.06 21.25 5.49
CA ARG A 82 5.24 22.37 6.42
C ARG A 82 6.47 22.18 7.31
N GLY A 83 6.68 20.98 7.83
CA GLY A 83 7.87 20.64 8.62
C GLY A 83 9.16 20.77 7.81
N ALA A 84 9.13 20.40 6.53
CA ALA A 84 10.27 20.53 5.63
C ALA A 84 10.60 22.00 5.28
N ILE A 85 9.58 22.84 5.06
CA ILE A 85 9.74 24.29 4.85
C ILE A 85 10.40 24.94 6.08
N ASP A 86 10.03 24.49 7.28
CA ASP A 86 10.61 24.92 8.55
C ASP A 86 12.02 24.35 8.80
N GLY A 87 12.52 23.45 7.95
CA GLY A 87 13.81 22.76 8.12
C GLY A 87 13.83 21.74 9.25
N LYS A 88 12.67 21.28 9.72
CA LYS A 88 12.51 20.34 10.85
C LYS A 88 12.30 18.90 10.42
N VAL A 89 11.93 18.67 9.16
CA VAL A 89 11.56 17.36 8.63
C VAL A 89 12.26 17.16 7.28
N ASP A 90 12.87 15.99 7.10
CA ASP A 90 13.36 15.57 5.79
C ASP A 90 12.20 15.06 4.92
N VAL A 91 12.07 15.59 3.71
CA VAL A 91 10.97 15.25 2.79
C VAL A 91 11.03 13.77 2.40
N GLY A 92 12.23 13.26 2.11
CA GLY A 92 12.43 11.86 1.74
C GLY A 92 11.96 10.93 2.85
N GLN A 93 12.42 11.14 4.08
CA GLN A 93 12.00 10.36 5.24
C GLN A 93 10.50 10.45 5.50
N ALA A 94 9.88 11.61 5.28
CA ALA A 94 8.44 11.74 5.45
C ALA A 94 7.64 10.99 4.37
N PHE A 95 8.13 10.98 3.12
CA PHE A 95 7.54 10.23 2.02
C PHE A 95 7.69 8.73 2.24
N GLU A 96 8.86 8.29 2.70
CA GLU A 96 9.11 6.90 3.10
C GLU A 96 8.17 6.46 4.23
N ALA A 97 8.03 7.27 5.27
CA ALA A 97 7.13 6.97 6.39
C ALA A 97 5.67 6.89 5.93
N LEU A 98 5.25 7.78 5.03
CA LEU A 98 3.90 7.74 4.46
C LEU A 98 3.67 6.53 3.55
N GLY A 99 4.66 6.18 2.73
CA GLY A 99 4.62 4.97 1.90
C GLY A 99 4.45 3.72 2.76
N ALA A 100 5.26 3.58 3.82
CA ALA A 100 5.17 2.47 4.76
C ALA A 100 3.81 2.44 5.46
N ARG A 101 3.29 3.60 5.87
CA ARG A 101 1.94 3.71 6.46
C ARG A 101 0.85 3.27 5.49
N SER A 102 0.95 3.69 4.24
CA SER A 102 -0.02 3.37 3.20
C SER A 102 -0.01 1.87 2.86
N ALA A 103 1.18 1.27 2.79
CA ALA A 103 1.35 -0.19 2.66
C ALA A 103 0.72 -0.93 3.85
N GLY A 104 0.94 -0.42 5.07
CA GLY A 104 0.34 -0.96 6.29
C GLY A 104 -1.19 -0.85 6.33
N ASP A 105 -1.76 0.26 5.84
CA ASP A 105 -3.21 0.43 5.74
C ASP A 105 -3.82 -0.58 4.75
N ILE A 106 -3.17 -0.82 3.60
CA ILE A 106 -3.60 -1.83 2.63
C ILE A 106 -3.49 -3.24 3.22
N ALA A 107 -2.36 -3.58 3.85
CA ALA A 107 -2.15 -4.85 4.53
C ALA A 107 -3.21 -5.10 5.61
N ARG A 108 -3.57 -4.05 6.37
CA ARG A 108 -4.64 -4.10 7.36
C ARG A 108 -6.00 -4.37 6.71
N THR A 109 -6.35 -3.68 5.63
CA THR A 109 -7.60 -3.94 4.91
C THR A 109 -7.68 -5.38 4.43
N ILE A 110 -6.60 -5.94 3.87
CA ILE A 110 -6.56 -7.36 3.46
C ILE A 110 -6.81 -8.27 4.68
N SER A 111 -6.22 -7.97 5.83
CA SER A 111 -6.38 -8.77 7.06
C SER A 111 -7.80 -8.75 7.67
N LEU A 112 -8.55 -7.68 7.38
CA LEU A 112 -9.92 -7.46 7.84
C LEU A 112 -10.96 -7.95 6.83
N LEU A 113 -10.55 -8.28 5.60
CA LEU A 113 -11.46 -8.67 4.54
C LEU A 113 -12.11 -10.03 4.86
N THR A 114 -13.43 -10.03 4.98
CA THR A 114 -14.23 -11.24 5.24
C THR A 114 -15.14 -11.63 4.07
N THR A 115 -15.35 -10.72 3.12
CA THR A 115 -16.35 -10.85 2.06
C THR A 115 -15.71 -10.57 0.70
N PRO A 116 -16.06 -11.34 -0.36
CA PRO A 116 -16.86 -12.57 -0.37
C PRO A 116 -16.18 -13.76 0.33
N PRO A 117 -16.94 -14.61 1.05
CA PRO A 117 -16.41 -15.75 1.78
C PRO A 117 -15.75 -16.79 0.84
N LEU A 118 -14.90 -17.64 1.41
CA LEU A 118 -14.31 -18.77 0.68
C LEU A 118 -15.35 -19.88 0.47
N LYS A 119 -15.26 -20.56 -0.67
CA LYS A 119 -16.04 -21.78 -0.93
C LYS A 119 -15.66 -22.88 0.06
N LYS A 120 -16.60 -23.75 0.42
CA LYS A 120 -16.36 -24.89 1.33
C LYS A 120 -15.19 -25.75 0.84
N THR A 121 -15.16 -26.06 -0.45
CA THR A 121 -14.09 -26.82 -1.10
C THR A 121 -12.71 -26.18 -0.95
N THR A 122 -12.61 -24.85 -0.95
CA THR A 122 -11.35 -24.14 -0.72
C THR A 122 -10.88 -24.27 0.73
N LEU A 123 -11.81 -24.25 1.70
CA LEU A 123 -11.50 -24.46 3.11
C LEU A 123 -11.06 -25.90 3.36
N GLU A 124 -11.72 -26.87 2.74
CA GLU A 124 -11.34 -28.29 2.79
C GLU A 124 -9.95 -28.51 2.19
N ALA A 125 -9.67 -27.94 1.02
CA ALA A 125 -8.35 -28.01 0.39
C ALA A 125 -7.25 -27.36 1.26
N ARG A 126 -7.55 -26.24 1.93
CA ARG A 126 -6.63 -25.64 2.92
C ARG A 126 -6.38 -26.58 4.08
N GLN A 127 -7.44 -27.21 4.60
CA GLN A 127 -7.33 -28.12 5.73
C GLN A 127 -6.54 -29.37 5.34
N ALA A 128 -6.72 -29.90 4.14
CA ALA A 128 -5.95 -31.03 3.62
C ALA A 128 -4.45 -30.73 3.50
N ARG A 129 -4.06 -29.47 3.21
CA ARG A 129 -2.65 -29.04 3.19
C ARG A 129 -2.04 -28.89 4.58
N LYS A 130 -2.85 -28.69 5.62
CA LYS A 130 -2.38 -28.55 7.00
C LYS A 130 -2.48 -29.86 7.76
N LYS A 131 -1.40 -30.23 8.44
CA LYS A 131 -1.37 -31.39 9.34
C LYS A 131 -2.12 -31.14 10.66
N THR A 132 -2.42 -29.88 10.97
CA THR A 132 -3.10 -29.46 12.21
C THR A 132 -4.57 -29.09 11.96
N PRO A 133 -5.49 -29.38 12.90
CA PRO A 133 -6.87 -28.91 12.81
C PRO A 133 -6.95 -27.37 12.82
N GLY A 134 -7.77 -26.82 11.93
CA GLY A 134 -8.06 -25.38 11.89
C GLY A 134 -7.34 -24.66 10.74
N VAL A 135 -8.14 -24.00 9.91
CA VAL A 135 -7.67 -23.13 8.83
C VAL A 135 -8.34 -21.76 8.90
N SER A 136 -7.60 -20.74 8.47
CA SER A 136 -8.14 -19.40 8.36
C SER A 136 -9.32 -19.40 7.39
N LYS A 137 -10.49 -19.01 7.89
CA LYS A 137 -11.70 -18.76 7.08
C LYS A 137 -11.65 -17.42 6.36
N LYS A 138 -10.66 -16.58 6.68
CA LYS A 138 -10.50 -15.27 6.05
C LYS A 138 -10.03 -15.43 4.60
N PRO A 139 -10.72 -14.80 3.64
CA PRO A 139 -10.19 -14.53 2.31
C PRO A 139 -8.75 -14.03 2.34
N LEU A 140 -7.94 -14.42 1.35
CA LEU A 140 -6.59 -13.86 1.11
C LEU A 140 -5.52 -14.13 2.19
N VAL A 141 -5.91 -14.72 3.32
CA VAL A 141 -5.02 -15.07 4.43
C VAL A 141 -4.87 -16.59 4.53
N ASP A 142 -4.16 -17.20 3.57
CA ASP A 142 -3.75 -18.62 3.66
C ASP A 142 -2.33 -18.75 4.22
N THR A 143 -1.34 -18.35 3.42
CA THR A 143 0.08 -18.31 3.78
C THR A 143 0.49 -16.98 4.42
N GLY A 144 -0.32 -15.93 4.24
CA GLY A 144 0.02 -14.56 4.66
C GLY A 144 0.98 -13.84 3.73
N GLN A 145 1.57 -14.53 2.74
CA GLN A 145 2.58 -13.98 1.84
C GLN A 145 2.09 -12.74 1.10
N MET A 146 0.87 -12.73 0.58
CA MET A 146 0.32 -11.55 -0.09
C MET A 146 0.28 -10.33 0.84
N ILE A 147 -0.13 -10.49 2.10
CA ILE A 147 -0.18 -9.36 3.04
C ILE A 147 1.23 -8.84 3.33
N GLN A 148 2.19 -9.73 3.50
CA GLN A 148 3.58 -9.39 3.81
C GLN A 148 4.31 -8.74 2.61
N SER A 149 3.85 -9.01 1.39
CA SER A 149 4.44 -8.48 0.16
C SER A 149 3.91 -7.10 -0.24
N VAL A 150 2.98 -6.51 0.50
CA VAL A 150 2.57 -5.12 0.27
C VAL A 150 3.70 -4.20 0.71
N SER A 151 4.22 -3.40 -0.22
CA SER A 151 5.33 -2.48 0.04
C SER A 151 5.07 -1.12 -0.60
N HIS A 152 6.05 -0.23 -0.52
CA HIS A 152 6.08 1.06 -1.18
C HIS A 152 7.45 1.36 -1.80
N VAL A 153 7.47 2.31 -2.73
CA VAL A 153 8.68 2.91 -3.32
C VAL A 153 8.44 4.40 -3.44
N VAL A 154 9.44 5.20 -3.09
CA VAL A 154 9.49 6.64 -3.37
C VAL A 154 10.39 6.83 -4.59
N GLU A 155 9.83 7.39 -5.66
CA GLU A 155 10.55 7.64 -6.90
C GLU A 155 10.34 9.08 -7.36
N ASP A 156 11.26 9.57 -8.19
CA ASP A 156 11.07 10.86 -8.82
C ASP A 156 9.96 10.74 -9.88
N LYS A 157 9.05 11.72 -9.86
CA LYS A 157 7.94 11.85 -10.78
C LYS A 157 8.51 12.13 -12.18
N SER A 158 8.36 11.16 -13.07
CA SER A 158 8.69 11.29 -14.51
C SER A 158 7.76 12.26 -15.23
#